data_AF-A0ABD2VVE6-F1
#
_entry.id   AF-A0ABD2VVE6-F1
#
_cell.length_a   1.000
_cell.length_b   1.000
_cell.length_c   1.000
_cell.angle_alpha   90.00
_cell.angle_beta   90.00
_cell.angle_gamma   90.00
#
_symmetry.space_group_name_H-M   'P 1'
#
loop_
_entity.id
_entity.type
_entity.pdbx_description
1 polymer ?
#
loop_
_entity_poly.entity_id
_entity_poly.type
_entity_poly.pdbx_seq_one_letter_code
_entity_poly.pdbx_strand_id
1 'polypeptide(L)'
;MEIFLKSFVEMMNNLCNEGIPCVIKGKKLDLKIYALLSCVDTVARAPMQGLTQFNGKYGCNWCLHPTMWAKGTKYPILNGIPLRTHKDTIKIMANLKQSRTWGVKSASPLVHMNSFNIIEGFCPDYMHCILAGVGKQITKYFINSNNIELYQGYLDNMKFPHQICRISRPLADLRYWKCREWENWILYASLPIFSLTLSQEMIEYWALLVESLYILLTNDITIADLDRVDEMLHLFVYLTEKNFKKKAMTYNVHQLLHISTSVKNWGPLWSHSAFAFESGNHNLLQAIHSGRGIISQILRFININQCAAKIEKKIFSENDYPMTDFCINRFQTGVKNSFKLSEVRYFGKGIDTSPMYKKAFNLSDKCKSYYRIIKNHCKYSSSLKVCVKSDNSKVQLYTGEFVELLEFFVDVESKMELTLCKKINLCNENVLGNYLSKDTLRLKLDEMNLKQITFDETPIIIQTNLIKSICVCTKINEKAYLCATPNLYYY
;
A
#
# COMPACT_ATOMS: atom_id res chain seq x y z
N MET A 1 13.17 21.69 16.05
CA MET A 1 13.68 20.36 15.67
C MET A 1 14.73 19.88 16.66
N GLU A 2 15.80 20.65 16.90
CA GLU A 2 16.89 20.27 17.80
C GLU A 2 16.46 19.93 19.24
N ILE A 3 15.61 20.77 19.86
CA ILE A 3 15.10 20.54 21.23
C ILE A 3 14.41 19.17 21.35
N PHE A 4 13.49 18.86 20.43
CA PHE A 4 12.75 17.59 20.45
C PHE A 4 13.65 16.39 20.13
N LEU A 5 14.52 16.49 19.13
CA LEU A 5 15.35 15.36 18.73
C LEU A 5 16.43 15.03 19.77
N LYS A 6 16.99 16.01 20.48
CA LYS A 6 17.96 15.75 21.57
C LYS A 6 17.31 14.92 22.69
N SER A 7 16.17 15.38 23.22
CA SER A 7 15.45 14.65 24.26
C SER A 7 14.98 13.27 23.79
N PHE A 8 14.57 13.14 22.52
CA PHE A 8 14.23 11.85 21.93
C PHE A 8 15.44 10.91 21.88
N VAL A 9 16.61 11.39 21.45
CA VAL A 9 17.84 10.59 21.35
C VAL A 9 18.31 10.13 22.72
N GLU A 10 18.29 11.00 23.73
CA GLU A 10 18.61 10.65 25.12
C GLU A 10 17.66 9.54 25.63
N MET A 11 16.36 9.72 25.45
CA MET A 11 15.35 8.71 25.82
C MET A 11 15.59 7.38 25.11
N MET A 12 15.81 7.38 23.79
CA MET A 12 16.00 6.15 23.02
C MET A 12 17.32 5.45 23.36
N ASN A 13 18.40 6.20 23.63
CA ASN A 13 19.65 5.62 24.07
C ASN A 13 19.51 4.95 25.44
N ASN A 14 18.77 5.55 26.37
CA ASN A 14 18.46 4.93 27.67
C ASN A 14 17.64 3.64 27.47
N LEU A 15 16.59 3.67 26.65
CA LEU A 15 15.76 2.49 26.34
C LEU A 15 16.51 1.36 25.62
N CYS A 16 17.57 1.68 24.87
CA CYS A 16 18.43 0.71 24.20
C CYS A 16 19.45 0.10 25.18
N ASN A 17 20.08 0.94 26.00
CA ASN A 17 21.15 0.53 26.90
C ASN A 17 20.60 -0.18 28.16
N GLU A 18 19.69 0.48 28.87
CA GLU A 18 19.12 0.02 30.14
C GLU A 18 17.92 -0.91 29.93
N GLY A 19 17.10 -0.64 28.91
CA GLY A 19 15.87 -1.41 28.66
C GLY A 19 14.75 -1.10 29.65
N ILE A 20 13.64 -1.84 29.50
CA ILE A 20 12.47 -1.77 30.39
C ILE A 20 12.33 -3.12 31.11
N PRO A 21 12.58 -3.18 32.44
CA PRO A 21 12.39 -4.41 33.18
C PRO A 21 10.91 -4.78 33.22
N CYS A 22 10.58 -6.02 32.84
CA CYS A 22 9.22 -6.50 32.80
C CYS A 22 9.13 -7.99 33.11
N VAL A 23 7.91 -8.46 33.39
CA VAL A 23 7.62 -9.90 33.58
C VAL A 23 6.69 -10.36 32.47
N ILE A 24 7.18 -11.23 31.60
CA ILE A 24 6.40 -11.82 30.51
C ILE A 24 6.29 -13.31 30.78
N LYS A 25 5.05 -13.81 30.93
CA LYS A 25 4.76 -15.23 31.23
C LYS A 25 5.57 -15.76 32.44
N GLY A 26 5.65 -14.97 33.50
CA GLY A 26 6.35 -15.31 34.75
C GLY A 26 7.88 -15.19 34.69
N LYS A 27 8.48 -14.85 33.55
CA LYS A 27 9.93 -14.63 33.41
C LYS A 27 10.27 -13.15 33.46
N LYS A 28 11.26 -12.78 34.29
CA LYS A 28 11.84 -11.44 34.30
C LYS A 28 12.68 -11.26 33.03
N LEU A 29 12.39 -10.23 32.25
CA LEU A 29 13.06 -9.89 31.00
C LEU A 29 13.26 -8.37 30.93
N ASP A 30 14.33 -7.94 30.28
CA ASP A 30 14.56 -6.54 29.94
C ASP A 30 14.22 -6.30 28.47
N LEU A 31 13.18 -5.53 28.22
CA LEU A 31 12.78 -5.15 26.86
C LEU A 31 13.63 -3.97 26.39
N LYS A 32 14.45 -4.19 25.36
CA LYS A 32 15.24 -3.13 24.72
C LYS A 32 14.52 -2.59 23.50
N ILE A 33 14.49 -1.26 23.38
CA ILE A 33 13.79 -0.59 22.28
C ILE A 33 14.82 0.10 21.38
N TYR A 34 14.71 -0.15 20.08
CA TYR A 34 15.57 0.41 19.05
C TYR A 34 14.74 1.24 18.07
N ALA A 35 15.16 2.46 17.80
CA ALA A 35 14.63 3.27 16.71
C ALA A 35 15.53 3.08 15.48
N LEU A 36 15.05 2.31 14.51
CA LEU A 36 15.84 1.94 13.32
C LEU A 36 15.48 2.77 12.08
N LEU A 37 14.21 3.22 11.98
CA LEU A 37 13.66 3.83 10.79
C LEU A 37 12.82 5.08 11.12
N SER A 38 12.94 6.09 10.26
CA SER A 38 12.15 7.32 10.28
C SER A 38 11.49 7.54 8.92
N CYS A 39 10.20 7.22 8.83
CA CYS A 39 9.37 7.52 7.67
C CYS A 39 8.74 8.91 7.83
N VAL A 40 9.24 9.87 7.07
CA VAL A 40 8.76 11.26 7.07
C VAL A 40 8.69 11.82 5.65
N ASP A 41 7.85 12.83 5.46
CA ASP A 41 7.76 13.55 4.19
C ASP A 41 9.09 14.22 3.83
N THR A 42 9.23 14.62 2.58
CA THR A 42 10.44 15.24 2.05
C THR A 42 10.82 16.54 2.78
N VAL A 43 9.86 17.33 3.25
CA VAL A 43 10.08 18.64 3.87
C VAL A 43 10.65 18.48 5.28
N ALA A 44 10.16 17.49 6.04
CA ALA A 44 10.60 17.14 7.38
C ALA A 44 11.91 16.33 7.37
N ARG A 45 12.15 15.50 6.34
CA ARG A 45 13.33 14.62 6.25
C ARG A 45 14.65 15.39 6.29
N ALA A 46 14.80 16.38 5.41
CA ALA A 46 16.04 17.14 5.28
C ALA A 46 16.50 17.80 6.60
N PRO A 47 15.65 18.58 7.32
CA PRO A 47 16.06 19.16 8.59
C PRO A 47 16.30 18.12 9.69
N MET A 48 15.59 16.98 9.70
CA MET A 48 15.89 15.89 10.63
C MET A 48 17.27 15.26 10.36
N GLN A 49 17.67 15.14 9.10
CA GLN A 49 19.01 14.64 8.74
C GLN A 49 20.11 15.71 8.83
N GLY A 50 19.78 17.00 8.99
CA GLY A 50 20.77 18.07 8.87
C GLY A 50 21.24 18.32 7.42
N LEU A 51 20.45 17.90 6.43
CA LEU A 51 20.72 18.07 5.01
C LEU A 51 19.94 19.25 4.42
N THR A 52 20.36 19.68 3.24
CA THR A 52 19.66 20.68 2.42
C THR A 52 18.37 20.07 1.88
N GLN A 53 17.31 20.89 1.76
CA GLN A 53 16.04 20.45 1.20
C GLN A 53 16.19 20.01 -0.26
N PHE A 54 15.21 19.24 -0.72
CA PHE A 54 15.08 18.67 -2.08
C PHE A 54 15.24 19.68 -3.24
N ASN A 55 15.06 20.97 -2.98
CA ASN A 55 15.20 22.05 -3.95
C ASN A 55 16.60 22.71 -3.95
N GLY A 56 17.54 22.27 -3.11
CA GLY A 56 18.91 22.78 -3.07
C GLY A 56 19.93 21.90 -3.79
N LYS A 57 21.14 22.45 -3.98
CA LYS A 57 22.30 21.73 -4.52
C LYS A 57 22.65 20.55 -3.61
N TYR A 58 22.88 19.37 -4.18
CA TYR A 58 23.09 18.13 -3.41
C TYR A 58 21.92 17.81 -2.47
N GLY A 59 20.68 18.16 -2.85
CA GLY A 59 19.49 18.04 -2.01
C GLY A 59 18.96 16.61 -1.85
N CYS A 60 19.53 15.60 -2.53
CA CYS A 60 19.13 14.21 -2.32
C CYS A 60 19.64 13.68 -0.97
N ASN A 61 18.75 12.98 -0.27
CA ASN A 61 19.03 12.41 1.04
C ASN A 61 19.93 11.16 0.99
N TRP A 62 20.05 10.51 -0.18
CA TRP A 62 20.76 9.23 -0.35
C TRP A 62 21.95 9.28 -1.31
N CYS A 63 22.07 10.32 -2.15
CA CYS A 63 23.22 10.46 -3.06
C CYS A 63 23.70 11.90 -3.21
N LEU A 64 24.85 12.07 -3.83
CA LEU A 64 25.52 13.36 -4.08
C LEU A 64 25.13 13.98 -5.44
N HIS A 65 23.89 13.77 -5.89
CA HIS A 65 23.43 14.36 -7.14
C HIS A 65 23.54 15.90 -7.11
N PRO A 66 24.28 16.55 -8.02
CA PRO A 66 24.56 17.99 -7.94
C PRO A 66 23.35 18.89 -8.14
N THR A 67 22.30 18.36 -8.76
CA THR A 67 21.06 19.05 -9.19
C THR A 67 21.34 20.10 -10.26
N MET A 68 20.30 20.48 -10.99
CA MET A 68 20.37 21.59 -11.94
C MET A 68 19.08 22.40 -11.92
N TRP A 69 19.14 23.65 -12.39
CA TRP A 69 17.95 24.46 -12.58
C TRP A 69 17.35 24.21 -13.97
N ALA A 70 16.09 23.76 -14.02
CA ALA A 70 15.30 23.63 -15.25
C ALA A 70 13.80 23.77 -14.91
N LYS A 71 13.32 25.03 -14.83
CA LYS A 71 12.00 25.40 -14.28
C LYS A 71 11.81 24.86 -12.84
N GLY A 72 12.74 25.25 -11.98
CA GLY A 72 12.92 24.70 -10.63
C GLY A 72 14.10 23.74 -10.55
N THR A 73 14.43 23.28 -9.35
CA THR A 73 15.52 22.31 -9.12
C THR A 73 15.13 20.92 -9.61
N LYS A 74 16.00 20.33 -10.43
CA LYS A 74 15.80 19.04 -11.09
C LYS A 74 17.00 18.12 -10.92
N TYR A 75 16.74 16.83 -11.12
CA TYR A 75 17.65 15.72 -10.93
C TYR A 75 17.79 14.94 -12.26
N PRO A 76 18.40 15.53 -13.31
CA PRO A 76 18.63 14.86 -14.58
C PRO A 76 19.44 13.57 -14.41
N ILE A 77 19.38 12.69 -15.39
CA ILE A 77 20.18 11.47 -15.39
C ILE A 77 21.66 11.85 -15.49
N LEU A 78 22.44 11.34 -14.56
CA LEU A 78 23.90 11.42 -14.56
C LEU A 78 24.46 10.04 -14.17
N ASN A 79 25.55 9.64 -14.81
CA ASN A 79 26.21 8.37 -14.51
C ASN A 79 27.18 8.53 -13.33
N GLY A 80 27.32 7.47 -12.53
CA GLY A 80 28.35 7.40 -11.48
C GLY A 80 28.16 8.36 -10.31
N ILE A 81 26.92 8.70 -9.97
CA ILE A 81 26.64 9.57 -8.81
C ILE A 81 26.98 8.80 -7.52
N PRO A 82 27.88 9.32 -6.66
CA PRO A 82 28.19 8.64 -5.41
C PRO A 82 26.99 8.63 -4.46
N LEU A 83 26.78 7.51 -3.79
CA LEU A 83 25.84 7.40 -2.68
C LEU A 83 26.40 8.07 -1.43
N ARG A 84 25.51 8.58 -0.57
CA ARG A 84 25.87 9.05 0.77
C ARG A 84 26.06 7.85 1.66
N THR A 85 27.07 7.89 2.51
CA THR A 85 27.24 6.89 3.59
C THR A 85 27.03 7.56 4.94
N HIS A 86 26.65 6.75 5.94
CA HIS A 86 26.57 7.20 7.33
C HIS A 86 27.87 7.83 7.80
N LYS A 87 28.99 7.12 7.61
CA LYS A 87 30.32 7.51 8.09
C LYS A 87 30.78 8.82 7.47
N ASP A 88 30.66 8.98 6.16
CA ASP A 88 31.13 10.19 5.48
C ASP A 88 30.25 11.38 5.79
N THR A 89 28.94 11.16 5.92
CA THR A 89 28.00 12.22 6.31
C THR A 89 28.31 12.75 7.71
N ILE A 90 28.60 11.87 8.69
CA ILE A 90 29.01 12.27 10.04
C ILE A 90 30.35 13.03 10.01
N LYS A 91 31.33 12.55 9.25
CA LYS A 91 32.61 13.26 9.09
C LYS A 91 32.42 14.67 8.53
N ILE A 92 31.53 14.83 7.55
CA ILE A 92 31.22 16.16 7.00
C ILE A 92 30.55 17.02 8.08
N MET A 93 29.56 16.48 8.81
CA MET A 93 28.87 17.20 9.89
C MET A 93 29.84 17.69 10.98
N ALA A 94 30.79 16.86 11.40
CA ALA A 94 31.78 17.19 12.43
C ALA A 94 32.75 18.30 11.98
N ASN A 95 33.00 18.42 10.68
CA ASN A 95 33.92 19.40 10.10
C ASN A 95 33.22 20.64 9.49
N LEU A 96 31.93 20.85 9.77
CA LEU A 96 31.18 22.01 9.30
C LEU A 96 31.73 23.30 9.93
N LYS A 97 32.45 24.11 9.15
CA LYS A 97 33.02 25.38 9.63
C LYS A 97 32.09 26.59 9.52
N GLN A 98 31.21 26.64 8.49
CA GLN A 98 30.17 27.68 8.30
C GLN A 98 29.37 27.51 6.98
N SER A 99 29.99 26.97 5.93
CA SER A 99 29.35 26.76 4.63
C SER A 99 28.79 25.35 4.46
N ARG A 100 27.84 25.19 3.53
CA ARG A 100 27.26 23.89 3.19
C ARG A 100 28.26 23.07 2.39
N THR A 101 28.55 21.85 2.84
CA THR A 101 29.46 20.93 2.15
C THR A 101 28.66 19.74 1.65
N TRP A 102 28.62 19.54 0.32
CA TRP A 102 27.89 18.44 -0.33
C TRP A 102 26.44 18.29 0.17
N GLY A 103 25.75 19.41 0.39
CA GLY A 103 24.36 19.43 0.84
C GLY A 103 24.17 19.26 2.36
N VAL A 104 25.20 18.96 3.13
CA VAL A 104 25.12 18.96 4.60
C VAL A 104 25.08 20.40 5.13
N LYS A 105 24.10 20.70 5.98
CA LYS A 105 23.83 22.05 6.52
C LYS A 105 24.12 22.16 8.02
N SER A 106 23.87 21.11 8.79
CA SER A 106 24.04 21.09 10.24
C SER A 106 24.30 19.68 10.74
N ALA A 107 24.89 19.55 11.93
CA ALA A 107 24.92 18.29 12.64
C ALA A 107 23.51 17.96 13.15
N SER A 108 22.97 16.81 12.74
CA SER A 108 21.69 16.32 13.27
C SER A 108 21.89 15.69 14.65
N PRO A 109 21.04 15.96 15.65
CA PRO A 109 21.09 15.23 16.93
C PRO A 109 20.98 13.71 16.78
N LEU A 110 20.34 13.22 15.71
CA LEU A 110 20.13 11.79 15.46
C LEU A 110 21.42 11.02 15.21
N VAL A 111 22.54 11.69 14.91
CA VAL A 111 23.85 11.01 14.77
C VAL A 111 24.37 10.45 16.09
N HIS A 112 23.82 10.90 17.22
CA HIS A 112 24.17 10.42 18.56
C HIS A 112 23.31 9.24 19.03
N MET A 113 22.42 8.72 18.18
CA MET A 113 21.57 7.58 18.53
C MET A 113 22.28 6.26 18.21
N ASN A 114 22.46 5.39 19.22
CA ASN A 114 23.37 4.23 19.21
C ASN A 114 23.10 3.15 18.13
N SER A 115 21.96 3.19 17.44
CA SER A 115 21.59 2.17 16.45
C SER A 115 20.87 2.76 15.23
N PHE A 116 21.11 4.04 14.94
CA PHE A 116 20.43 4.73 13.86
C PHE A 116 21.38 5.18 12.76
N ASN A 117 21.13 4.71 11.54
CA ASN A 117 21.87 5.16 10.38
C ASN A 117 21.27 6.47 9.86
N ILE A 118 21.98 7.60 9.98
CA ILE A 118 21.51 8.90 9.49
C ILE A 118 21.11 8.95 8.00
N ILE A 119 21.59 8.03 7.15
CA ILE A 119 21.21 7.92 5.73
C ILE A 119 20.16 6.84 5.53
N GLU A 120 20.48 5.59 5.89
CA GLU A 120 19.61 4.43 5.60
C GLU A 120 18.42 4.34 6.55
N GLY A 121 18.51 4.92 7.75
CA GLY A 121 17.41 5.04 8.72
C GLY A 121 16.31 6.01 8.28
N PHE A 122 16.39 6.56 7.07
CA PHE A 122 15.30 7.27 6.42
C PHE A 122 14.91 6.56 5.12
N CYS A 123 13.60 6.42 4.88
CA CYS A 123 13.06 5.84 3.66
C CYS A 123 12.34 6.89 2.79
N PRO A 124 12.28 6.68 1.47
CA PRO A 124 11.31 7.36 0.62
C PRO A 124 9.90 6.86 0.97
N ASP A 125 9.05 7.75 1.48
CA ASP A 125 7.64 7.42 1.69
C ASP A 125 6.90 7.30 0.35
N TYR A 126 6.38 6.11 0.04
CA TYR A 126 5.71 5.85 -1.24
C TYR A 126 4.42 6.66 -1.42
N MET A 127 3.76 7.03 -0.32
CA MET A 127 2.53 7.82 -0.36
C MET A 127 2.78 9.20 -1.00
N HIS A 128 3.79 9.93 -0.53
CA HIS A 128 4.17 11.21 -1.10
C HIS A 128 5.04 11.10 -2.36
N CYS A 129 5.95 10.11 -2.40
CA CYS A 129 6.91 9.96 -3.48
C CYS A 129 6.26 9.40 -4.75
N ILE A 130 5.69 8.18 -4.67
CA ILE A 130 5.15 7.48 -5.84
C ILE A 130 3.75 7.98 -6.13
N LEU A 131 2.82 7.90 -5.17
CA LEU A 131 1.39 8.10 -5.45
C LEU A 131 1.07 9.57 -5.77
N ALA A 132 1.20 10.44 -4.76
CA ALA A 132 0.89 11.86 -4.90
C ALA A 132 1.98 12.66 -5.63
N GLY A 133 3.16 12.06 -5.81
CA GLY A 133 4.32 12.64 -6.48
C GLY A 133 4.42 12.24 -7.94
N VAL A 134 5.08 11.11 -8.22
CA VAL A 134 5.36 10.63 -9.58
C VAL A 134 4.07 10.31 -10.34
N GLY A 135 3.20 9.48 -9.77
CA GLY A 135 1.99 9.03 -10.44
C GLY A 135 1.06 10.19 -10.80
N LYS A 136 0.89 11.14 -9.88
CA LYS A 136 0.20 12.41 -10.15
C LYS A 136 0.85 13.24 -11.25
N GLN A 137 2.18 13.39 -11.21
CA GLN A 137 2.92 14.18 -12.19
C GLN A 137 2.76 13.59 -13.60
N ILE A 138 2.96 12.28 -13.74
CA ILE A 138 2.94 11.60 -15.04
C ILE A 138 1.52 11.47 -15.60
N THR A 139 0.53 11.16 -14.75
CA THR A 139 -0.88 11.14 -15.15
C THR A 139 -1.31 12.49 -15.75
N LYS A 140 -0.84 13.62 -15.21
CA LYS A 140 -1.11 14.95 -15.77
C LYS A 140 -0.49 15.22 -17.14
N TYR A 141 0.56 14.47 -17.53
CA TYR A 141 1.07 14.56 -18.90
C TYR A 141 0.21 13.77 -19.88
N PHE A 142 -0.46 12.70 -19.42
CA PHE A 142 -1.30 11.85 -20.25
C PHE A 142 -2.73 12.38 -20.38
N ILE A 143 -3.28 12.99 -19.32
CA ILE A 143 -4.64 13.53 -19.32
C ILE A 143 -4.64 14.99 -19.77
N ASN A 144 -5.46 15.30 -20.77
CA ASN A 144 -5.71 16.63 -21.30
C ASN A 144 -7.22 16.83 -21.56
N SER A 145 -7.60 18.03 -22.00
CA SER A 145 -9.02 18.38 -22.26
C SER A 145 -9.71 17.46 -23.27
N ASN A 146 -8.96 16.83 -24.17
CA ASN A 146 -9.53 16.07 -25.28
C ASN A 146 -9.82 14.61 -24.90
N ASN A 147 -9.18 14.08 -23.86
CA ASN A 147 -9.34 12.68 -23.44
C ASN A 147 -9.95 12.51 -22.05
N ILE A 148 -10.08 13.59 -21.26
CA ILE A 148 -10.55 13.50 -19.87
C ILE A 148 -11.98 12.96 -19.76
N GLU A 149 -12.90 13.38 -20.63
CA GLU A 149 -14.29 12.90 -20.63
C GLU A 149 -14.38 11.43 -21.02
N LEU A 150 -13.60 11.02 -22.03
CA LEU A 150 -13.50 9.63 -22.45
C LEU A 150 -13.00 8.73 -21.30
N TYR A 151 -11.90 9.13 -20.66
CA TYR A 151 -11.34 8.39 -19.53
C TYR A 151 -12.27 8.37 -18.31
N GLN A 152 -12.99 9.46 -18.07
CA GLN A 152 -13.98 9.55 -17.00
C GLN A 152 -15.09 8.52 -17.22
N GLY A 153 -15.62 8.43 -18.45
CA GLY A 153 -16.63 7.43 -18.79
C GLY A 153 -16.17 5.99 -18.54
N TYR A 154 -14.91 5.67 -18.82
CA TYR A 154 -14.37 4.35 -18.48
C TYR A 154 -14.20 4.14 -16.97
N LEU A 155 -13.68 5.14 -16.25
CA LEU A 155 -13.49 5.07 -14.81
C LEU A 155 -14.82 4.88 -14.05
N ASP A 156 -15.88 5.59 -14.46
CA ASP A 156 -17.21 5.51 -13.85
C ASP A 156 -17.87 4.13 -13.99
N ASN A 157 -17.49 3.38 -15.03
CA ASN A 157 -17.97 2.02 -15.28
C ASN A 157 -17.16 0.94 -14.53
N MET A 158 -16.04 1.30 -13.89
CA MET A 158 -15.23 0.35 -13.13
C MET A 158 -15.85 0.03 -11.77
N LYS A 159 -15.84 -1.25 -11.41
CA LYS A 159 -16.26 -1.72 -10.10
C LYS A 159 -15.06 -2.17 -9.29
N PHE A 160 -14.79 -1.45 -8.22
CA PHE A 160 -13.74 -1.82 -7.28
C PHE A 160 -14.31 -2.73 -6.18
N PRO A 161 -13.54 -3.74 -5.74
CA PRO A 161 -13.82 -4.45 -4.50
C PRO A 161 -14.02 -3.51 -3.33
N HIS A 162 -14.87 -3.91 -2.39
CA HIS A 162 -15.10 -3.18 -1.14
C HIS A 162 -13.85 -3.06 -0.28
N GLN A 163 -12.95 -4.03 -0.40
CA GLN A 163 -11.65 -3.98 0.26
C GLN A 163 -10.89 -2.73 -0.16
N ILE A 164 -11.01 -2.31 -1.42
CA ILE A 164 -10.28 -1.15 -1.91
C ILE A 164 -10.93 0.12 -1.37
N CYS A 165 -10.27 0.71 -0.38
CA CYS A 165 -10.69 1.95 0.23
C CYS A 165 -10.79 3.09 -0.81
N ARG A 166 -11.92 3.80 -0.78
CA ARG A 166 -12.25 5.02 -1.54
C ARG A 166 -12.24 4.85 -3.06
N ILE A 167 -13.44 4.88 -3.63
CA ILE A 167 -13.65 5.07 -5.07
C ILE A 167 -13.05 6.43 -5.46
N SER A 168 -12.29 6.46 -6.55
CA SER A 168 -11.66 7.68 -7.06
C SER A 168 -12.72 8.72 -7.42
N ARG A 169 -12.49 9.96 -7.00
CA ARG A 169 -13.24 11.12 -7.49
C ARG A 169 -13.07 11.29 -9.01
N PRO A 170 -13.88 12.15 -9.65
CA PRO A 170 -13.71 12.45 -11.06
C PRO A 170 -12.29 12.91 -11.41
N LEU A 171 -11.85 12.63 -12.64
CA LEU A 171 -10.58 13.06 -13.20
C LEU A 171 -10.46 14.59 -13.30
N ALA A 172 -11.59 15.31 -13.36
CA ALA A 172 -11.59 16.77 -13.25
C ALA A 172 -10.99 17.26 -11.91
N ASP A 173 -11.12 16.44 -10.85
CA ASP A 173 -10.69 16.75 -9.49
C ASP A 173 -9.33 16.14 -9.11
N LEU A 174 -8.49 15.74 -10.08
CA LEU A 174 -7.15 15.15 -9.82
C LEU A 174 -6.28 16.01 -8.88
N ARG A 175 -6.52 17.32 -8.82
CA ARG A 175 -5.83 18.19 -7.86
C ARG A 175 -6.09 17.78 -6.42
N TYR A 176 -7.31 17.37 -6.11
CA TYR A 176 -7.80 17.10 -4.76
C TYR A 176 -7.71 15.63 -4.36
N TRP A 177 -7.47 14.71 -5.31
CA TRP A 177 -7.31 13.28 -5.05
C TRP A 177 -6.37 12.98 -3.89
N LYS A 178 -6.81 12.12 -2.98
CA LYS A 178 -6.03 11.62 -1.85
C LYS A 178 -5.13 10.49 -2.33
N CYS A 179 -4.11 10.15 -1.54
CA CYS A 179 -3.10 9.18 -1.93
C CYS A 179 -3.69 7.78 -2.21
N ARG A 180 -4.70 7.32 -1.47
CA ARG A 180 -5.38 6.04 -1.79
C ARG A 180 -6.09 6.04 -3.15
N GLU A 181 -6.66 7.17 -3.57
CA GLU A 181 -7.26 7.27 -4.91
C GLU A 181 -6.18 7.19 -6.00
N TRP A 182 -5.00 7.78 -5.75
CA TRP A 182 -3.84 7.63 -6.62
C TRP A 182 -3.35 6.19 -6.68
N GLU A 183 -3.30 5.47 -5.56
CA GLU A 183 -2.92 4.05 -5.54
C GLU A 183 -3.87 3.20 -6.37
N ASN A 184 -5.19 3.37 -6.18
CA ASN A 184 -6.20 2.65 -6.92
C ASN A 184 -6.12 2.94 -8.43
N TRP A 185 -5.89 4.21 -8.77
CA TRP A 185 -5.68 4.62 -10.14
C TRP A 185 -4.45 3.97 -10.77
N ILE A 186 -3.30 4.07 -10.11
CA ILE A 186 -2.02 3.57 -10.65
C ILE A 186 -2.10 2.05 -10.81
N LEU A 187 -2.52 1.32 -9.77
CA LEU A 187 -2.49 -0.15 -9.78
C LEU A 187 -3.55 -0.80 -10.69
N TYR A 188 -4.75 -0.20 -10.78
CA TYR A 188 -5.90 -0.94 -11.32
C TYR A 188 -6.60 -0.27 -12.51
N ALA A 189 -6.69 1.07 -12.52
CA ALA A 189 -7.50 1.78 -13.52
C ALA A 189 -6.67 2.30 -14.71
N SER A 190 -5.47 2.81 -14.41
CA SER A 190 -4.69 3.62 -15.36
C SER A 190 -4.21 2.85 -16.58
N LEU A 191 -3.64 1.64 -16.42
CA LEU A 191 -3.17 0.83 -17.55
C LEU A 191 -4.29 0.46 -18.53
N PRO A 192 -5.43 -0.13 -18.09
CA PRO A 192 -6.56 -0.39 -18.98
C PRO A 192 -7.04 0.85 -19.73
N ILE A 193 -7.18 1.98 -19.03
CA ILE A 193 -7.68 3.23 -19.65
C ILE A 193 -6.68 3.79 -20.65
N PHE A 194 -5.40 3.87 -20.27
CA PHE A 194 -4.36 4.43 -21.14
C PHE A 194 -4.10 3.58 -22.38
N SER A 195 -4.31 2.25 -22.30
CA SER A 195 -4.18 1.37 -23.47
C SER A 195 -5.09 1.70 -24.65
N LEU A 196 -6.13 2.51 -24.43
CA LEU A 196 -7.10 2.89 -25.47
C LEU A 196 -6.63 4.03 -26.37
N THR A 197 -5.63 4.80 -25.92
CA THR A 197 -5.37 6.14 -26.48
C THR A 197 -3.90 6.53 -26.48
N LEU A 198 -3.10 6.03 -25.52
CA LEU A 198 -1.67 6.30 -25.52
C LEU A 198 -0.97 5.44 -26.57
N SER A 199 0.14 5.97 -27.10
CA SER A 199 1.02 5.17 -27.94
C SER A 199 1.62 4.02 -27.14
N GLN A 200 2.03 3.00 -27.86
CA GLN A 200 2.55 1.80 -27.25
C GLN A 200 3.76 2.05 -26.32
N GLU A 201 4.73 2.83 -26.80
CA GLU A 201 5.90 3.23 -26.01
C GLU A 201 5.53 3.91 -24.68
N MET A 202 4.43 4.68 -24.65
CA MET A 202 3.98 5.39 -23.45
C MET A 202 3.28 4.46 -22.46
N ILE A 203 2.58 3.43 -22.96
CA ILE A 203 1.97 2.43 -22.10
C ILE A 203 3.06 1.57 -21.45
N GLU A 204 4.09 1.16 -22.18
CA GLU A 204 5.25 0.45 -21.63
C GLU A 204 5.95 1.26 -20.56
N TYR A 205 6.22 2.52 -20.88
CA TYR A 205 6.82 3.44 -19.92
C TYR A 205 5.98 3.52 -18.64
N TRP A 206 4.65 3.64 -18.74
CA TRP A 206 3.79 3.66 -17.56
C TRP A 206 3.75 2.32 -16.82
N ALA A 207 3.75 1.20 -17.56
CA ALA A 207 3.74 -0.15 -17.04
C ALA A 207 4.92 -0.44 -16.11
N LEU A 208 6.11 0.10 -16.41
CA LEU A 208 7.29 -0.02 -15.54
C LEU A 208 6.99 0.47 -14.11
N LEU A 209 6.31 1.60 -13.95
CA LEU A 209 5.97 2.14 -12.63
C LEU A 209 4.87 1.31 -11.95
N VAL A 210 3.83 0.92 -12.70
CA VAL A 210 2.71 0.16 -12.16
C VAL A 210 3.16 -1.20 -11.64
N GLU A 211 3.95 -1.92 -12.44
CA GLU A 211 4.50 -3.22 -12.08
C GLU A 211 5.49 -3.12 -10.91
N SER A 212 6.38 -2.12 -10.94
CA SER A 212 7.29 -1.86 -9.82
C SER A 212 6.53 -1.60 -8.52
N LEU A 213 5.52 -0.73 -8.55
CA LEU A 213 4.70 -0.43 -7.37
C LEU A 213 3.97 -1.67 -6.86
N TYR A 214 3.45 -2.50 -7.77
CA TYR A 214 2.78 -3.74 -7.40
C TYR A 214 3.70 -4.67 -6.61
N ILE A 215 4.86 -5.01 -7.19
CA ILE A 215 5.85 -5.93 -6.58
C ILE A 215 6.25 -5.41 -5.20
N LEU A 216 6.56 -4.11 -5.11
CA LEU A 216 6.99 -3.46 -3.87
C LEU A 216 5.93 -3.39 -2.77
N LEU A 217 4.65 -3.65 -3.11
CA LEU A 217 3.53 -3.72 -2.17
C LEU A 217 3.12 -5.16 -1.81
N THR A 218 3.76 -6.18 -2.39
CA THR A 218 3.50 -7.56 -2.02
C THR A 218 4.03 -7.89 -0.61
N ASN A 219 3.57 -9.00 -0.02
CA ASN A 219 4.02 -9.42 1.30
C ASN A 219 5.39 -10.11 1.27
N ASP A 220 5.69 -10.81 0.18
CA ASP A 220 6.90 -11.62 0.01
C ASP A 220 7.65 -11.11 -1.22
N ILE A 221 8.77 -10.41 -1.00
CA ILE A 221 9.59 -9.81 -2.06
C ILE A 221 10.96 -10.48 -2.03
N THR A 222 11.33 -11.17 -3.11
CA THR A 222 12.66 -11.79 -3.23
C THR A 222 13.72 -10.79 -3.69
N ILE A 223 15.00 -11.14 -3.57
CA ILE A 223 16.08 -10.30 -4.11
C ILE A 223 15.99 -10.18 -5.64
N ALA A 224 15.61 -11.25 -6.35
CA ALA A 224 15.41 -11.21 -7.79
C ALA A 224 14.27 -10.25 -8.19
N ASP A 225 13.19 -10.22 -7.40
CA ASP A 225 12.11 -9.24 -7.60
C ASP A 225 12.63 -7.81 -7.42
N LEU A 226 13.45 -7.56 -6.39
CA LEU A 226 14.05 -6.25 -6.15
C LEU A 226 15.01 -5.82 -7.26
N ASP A 227 15.83 -6.73 -7.78
CA ASP A 227 16.73 -6.46 -8.89
C ASP A 227 15.93 -6.09 -10.14
N ARG A 228 14.86 -6.85 -10.46
CA ARG A 228 13.94 -6.53 -11.56
C ARG A 228 13.27 -5.16 -11.37
N VAL A 229 12.80 -4.86 -10.15
CA VAL A 229 12.20 -3.55 -9.83
C VAL A 229 13.21 -2.42 -9.98
N ASP A 230 14.44 -2.62 -9.52
CA ASP A 230 15.50 -1.63 -9.65
C ASP A 230 15.78 -1.29 -11.12
N GLU A 231 15.90 -2.30 -11.98
CA GLU A 231 16.04 -2.12 -13.43
C GLU A 231 14.86 -1.37 -14.05
N MET A 232 13.62 -1.75 -13.70
CA MET A 232 12.40 -1.10 -14.20
C MET A 232 12.31 0.37 -13.78
N LEU A 233 12.64 0.70 -12.53
CA LEU A 233 12.62 2.08 -12.02
C LEU A 233 13.74 2.92 -12.62
N HIS A 234 14.95 2.37 -12.82
CA HIS A 234 16.02 3.07 -13.53
C HIS A 234 15.63 3.37 -14.98
N LEU A 235 15.04 2.40 -15.68
CA LEU A 235 14.53 2.61 -17.04
C LEU A 235 13.40 3.64 -17.07
N PHE A 236 12.48 3.60 -16.12
CA PHE A 236 11.41 4.60 -15.99
C PHE A 236 11.98 6.00 -15.82
N VAL A 237 12.94 6.19 -14.91
CA VAL A 237 13.60 7.49 -14.69
C VAL A 237 14.33 7.94 -15.96
N TYR A 238 15.01 7.03 -16.67
CA TYR A 238 15.65 7.32 -17.95
C TYR A 238 14.66 7.84 -19.00
N LEU A 239 13.58 7.09 -19.21
CA LEU A 239 12.53 7.42 -20.17
C LEU A 239 11.76 8.69 -19.79
N THR A 240 11.63 9.00 -18.50
CA THR A 240 11.02 10.25 -18.03
C THR A 240 11.74 11.47 -18.61
N GLU A 241 13.08 11.49 -18.57
CA GLU A 241 13.85 12.60 -19.16
C GLU A 241 13.74 12.60 -20.68
N LYS A 242 13.81 11.43 -21.32
CA LYS A 242 13.69 11.30 -22.78
C LYS A 242 12.37 11.89 -23.29
N ASN A 243 11.26 11.50 -22.67
CA ASN A 243 9.89 11.81 -23.10
C ASN A 243 9.44 13.21 -22.67
N PHE A 244 9.74 13.63 -21.43
CA PHE A 244 9.21 14.88 -20.87
C PHE A 244 10.27 15.97 -20.61
N LYS A 245 11.53 15.67 -20.94
CA LYS A 245 12.72 16.53 -20.79
C LYS A 245 13.06 16.81 -19.32
N LYS A 246 14.20 17.49 -19.12
CA LYS A 246 14.77 17.84 -17.79
C LYS A 246 13.78 18.48 -16.82
N LYS A 247 12.77 19.22 -17.31
CA LYS A 247 11.73 19.84 -16.48
C LYS A 247 10.90 18.81 -15.67
N ALA A 248 10.81 17.57 -16.15
CA ALA A 248 10.06 16.50 -15.49
C ALA A 248 10.88 15.74 -14.44
N MET A 249 12.20 15.95 -14.37
CA MET A 249 13.10 15.26 -13.45
C MET A 249 13.02 15.84 -12.03
N THR A 250 11.84 15.71 -11.40
CA THR A 250 11.59 16.21 -10.04
C THR A 250 12.29 15.34 -9.00
N TYR A 251 12.35 15.83 -7.76
CA TYR A 251 12.91 15.05 -6.66
C TYR A 251 12.19 13.70 -6.48
N ASN A 252 10.86 13.68 -6.61
CA ASN A 252 10.09 12.44 -6.48
C ASN A 252 10.43 11.41 -7.57
N VAL A 253 10.68 11.86 -8.81
CA VAL A 253 11.17 10.97 -9.88
C VAL A 253 12.55 10.42 -9.52
N HIS A 254 13.46 11.25 -9.03
CA HIS A 254 14.80 10.80 -8.63
C HIS A 254 14.80 9.87 -7.41
N GLN A 255 13.85 10.04 -6.48
CA GLN A 255 13.71 9.17 -5.32
C GLN A 255 13.43 7.71 -5.69
N LEU A 256 12.84 7.45 -6.87
CA LEU A 256 12.58 6.09 -7.37
C LEU A 256 13.87 5.24 -7.40
N LEU A 257 15.02 5.85 -7.69
CA LEU A 257 16.32 5.18 -7.76
C LEU A 257 16.82 4.66 -6.39
N HIS A 258 16.16 5.04 -5.30
CA HIS A 258 16.53 4.64 -3.93
C HIS A 258 15.50 3.70 -3.28
N ILE A 259 14.39 3.39 -3.99
CA ILE A 259 13.27 2.65 -3.40
C ILE A 259 13.62 1.17 -3.21
N SER A 260 14.23 0.51 -4.21
CA SER A 260 14.61 -0.91 -4.10
C SER A 260 15.55 -1.14 -2.92
N THR A 261 16.56 -0.28 -2.72
CA THR A 261 17.45 -0.32 -1.55
C THR A 261 16.69 -0.09 -0.25
N SER A 262 15.73 0.85 -0.22
CA SER A 262 14.90 1.08 0.97
C SER A 262 14.07 -0.15 1.33
N VAL A 263 13.51 -0.85 0.34
CA VAL A 263 12.68 -2.04 0.56
C VAL A 263 13.54 -3.22 0.97
N LYS A 264 14.75 -3.35 0.40
CA LYS A 264 15.75 -4.33 0.84
C LYS A 264 16.09 -4.18 2.34
N ASN A 265 16.18 -2.94 2.82
CA ASN A 265 16.55 -2.65 4.20
C ASN A 265 15.38 -2.76 5.18
N TRP A 266 14.17 -2.35 4.76
CA TRP A 266 13.05 -2.10 5.68
C TRP A 266 11.80 -2.94 5.42
N GLY A 267 11.80 -3.76 4.37
CA GLY A 267 10.65 -4.55 3.96
C GLY A 267 9.72 -3.82 2.97
N PRO A 268 8.54 -4.38 2.67
CA PRO A 268 7.60 -3.84 1.68
C PRO A 268 7.17 -2.39 1.95
N LEU A 269 6.81 -1.64 0.91
CA LEU A 269 6.46 -0.21 1.02
C LEU A 269 5.34 0.08 2.03
N TRP A 270 4.37 -0.83 2.18
CA TRP A 270 3.27 -0.64 3.12
C TRP A 270 3.74 -0.65 4.60
N SER A 271 4.85 -1.30 4.90
CA SER A 271 5.41 -1.41 6.26
C SER A 271 6.08 -0.13 6.76
N HIS A 272 6.48 0.78 5.86
CA HIS A 272 7.17 2.03 6.19
C HIS A 272 6.61 3.24 5.44
N SER A 273 5.30 3.46 5.60
CA SER A 273 4.58 4.54 4.93
C SER A 273 4.01 5.59 5.86
N ALA A 274 3.81 6.80 5.33
CA ALA A 274 3.25 7.92 6.05
C ALA A 274 1.73 7.79 6.31
N PHE A 275 1.05 6.79 5.74
CA PHE A 275 -0.41 6.62 5.86
C PHE A 275 -0.90 6.54 7.32
N ALA A 276 -0.19 5.79 8.17
CA ALA A 276 -0.55 5.66 9.58
C ALA A 276 -0.41 6.99 10.35
N PHE A 277 0.65 7.74 10.05
CA PHE A 277 0.91 9.04 10.66
C PHE A 277 -0.12 10.09 10.23
N GLU A 278 -0.50 10.13 8.95
CA GLU A 278 -1.56 11.03 8.47
C GLU A 278 -2.94 10.70 9.06
N SER A 279 -3.25 9.41 9.25
CA SER A 279 -4.45 9.00 9.97
C SER A 279 -4.40 9.44 11.45
N GLY A 280 -3.25 9.34 12.09
CA GLY A 280 -3.03 9.86 13.44
C GLY A 280 -3.22 11.36 13.54
N ASN A 281 -2.66 12.12 12.59
CA ASN A 281 -2.87 13.57 12.47
C ASN A 281 -4.35 13.90 12.31
N HIS A 282 -5.08 13.18 11.46
CA HIS A 282 -6.50 13.37 11.29
C HIS A 282 -7.28 13.20 12.61
N ASN A 283 -6.96 12.16 13.40
CA ASN A 283 -7.57 11.96 14.72
C ASN A 283 -7.25 13.08 15.69
N LEU A 284 -6.01 13.59 15.70
CA LEU A 284 -5.64 14.73 16.55
C LEU A 284 -6.35 16.02 16.14
N LEU A 285 -6.55 16.24 14.84
CA LEU A 285 -7.27 17.41 14.34
C LEU A 285 -8.75 17.41 14.73
N GLN A 286 -9.37 16.24 14.95
CA GLN A 286 -10.75 16.16 15.46
C GLN A 286 -10.90 16.74 16.87
N ALA A 287 -9.81 16.81 17.65
CA ALA A 287 -9.80 17.45 18.97
C ALA A 287 -9.91 18.98 18.91
N ILE A 288 -9.65 19.59 17.74
CA ILE A 288 -9.60 21.04 17.58
C ILE A 288 -10.97 21.53 17.13
N HIS A 289 -11.73 22.10 18.07
CA HIS A 289 -13.05 22.69 17.81
C HIS A 289 -13.01 24.21 17.65
N SER A 290 -11.95 24.86 18.12
CA SER A 290 -11.76 26.31 17.97
C SER A 290 -10.28 26.69 17.90
N GLY A 291 -9.99 27.88 17.36
CA GLY A 291 -8.63 28.42 17.30
C GLY A 291 -8.05 28.85 18.66
N ARG A 292 -8.84 28.86 19.75
CA ARG A 292 -8.36 29.25 21.08
C ARG A 292 -7.89 28.03 21.87
N GLY A 293 -6.68 28.08 22.42
CA GLY A 293 -6.17 27.02 23.30
C GLY A 293 -6.04 25.66 22.63
N ILE A 294 -5.58 25.62 21.37
CA ILE A 294 -5.43 24.41 20.55
C ILE A 294 -4.66 23.32 21.32
N ILE A 295 -3.54 23.68 21.95
CA ILE A 295 -2.72 22.74 22.73
C ILE A 295 -3.53 22.12 23.87
N SER A 296 -4.28 22.93 24.63
CA SER A 296 -5.11 22.44 25.73
C SER A 296 -6.25 21.53 25.26
N GLN A 297 -6.83 21.81 24.09
CA GLN A 297 -7.86 20.96 23.48
C GLN A 297 -7.28 19.58 23.12
N ILE A 298 -6.12 19.55 22.47
CA ILE A 298 -5.42 18.32 22.11
C ILE A 298 -5.03 17.53 23.38
N LEU A 299 -4.42 18.19 24.38
CA LEU A 299 -4.04 17.55 25.64
C LEU A 299 -5.24 16.95 26.36
N ARG A 300 -6.37 17.68 26.42
CA ARG A 300 -7.60 17.18 27.03
C ARG A 300 -8.13 15.95 26.31
N PHE A 301 -8.17 15.97 24.98
CA PHE A 301 -8.60 14.83 24.17
C PHE A 301 -7.72 13.59 24.41
N ILE A 302 -6.39 13.75 24.39
CA ILE A 302 -5.44 12.67 24.68
C ILE A 302 -5.65 12.13 26.10
N ASN A 303 -5.74 13.01 27.10
CA ASN A 303 -5.92 12.63 28.49
C ASN A 303 -7.24 11.88 28.71
N ILE A 304 -8.35 12.34 28.12
CA ILE A 304 -9.64 11.65 28.21
C ILE A 304 -9.53 10.23 27.65
N ASN A 305 -8.94 10.06 26.46
CA ASN A 305 -8.77 8.74 25.85
C ASN A 305 -7.86 7.83 26.69
N GLN A 306 -6.77 8.35 27.26
CA GLN A 306 -5.90 7.58 28.15
C GLN A 306 -6.59 7.21 29.47
N CYS A 307 -7.34 8.13 30.07
CA CYS A 307 -8.13 7.87 31.27
C CYS A 307 -9.19 6.81 31.01
N ALA A 308 -9.91 6.91 29.89
CA ALA A 308 -10.87 5.91 29.45
C ALA A 308 -10.21 4.53 29.35
N ALA A 309 -9.08 4.41 28.65
CA ALA A 309 -8.36 3.13 28.51
C ALA A 309 -7.84 2.56 29.85
N LYS A 310 -7.40 3.43 30.79
CA LYS A 310 -6.98 2.99 32.14
C LYS A 310 -8.16 2.50 32.96
N ILE A 311 -9.28 3.23 32.94
CA ILE A 311 -10.53 2.85 33.61
C ILE A 311 -11.02 1.53 33.04
N GLU A 312 -11.04 1.43 31.71
CA GLU A 312 -11.37 0.24 30.95
C GLU A 312 -10.57 -0.96 31.48
N LYS A 313 -9.23 -0.89 31.43
CA LYS A 313 -8.35 -1.97 31.91
C LYS A 313 -8.62 -2.38 33.36
N LYS A 314 -8.88 -1.42 34.26
CA LYS A 314 -9.15 -1.69 35.68
C LYS A 314 -10.49 -2.40 35.88
N ILE A 315 -11.53 -1.91 35.21
CA ILE A 315 -12.86 -2.55 35.20
C ILE A 315 -12.76 -3.97 34.64
N PHE A 316 -12.04 -4.17 33.54
CA PHE A 316 -11.85 -5.49 32.91
C PHE A 316 -11.02 -6.46 33.77
N SER A 317 -10.10 -5.99 34.61
CA SER A 317 -9.29 -6.85 35.47
C SER A 317 -9.96 -7.25 36.79
N GLU A 318 -10.98 -6.51 37.23
CA GLU A 318 -11.59 -6.66 38.57
C GLU A 318 -13.01 -7.27 38.52
N ASN A 319 -13.61 -7.47 37.33
CA ASN A 319 -14.99 -7.94 37.19
C ASN A 319 -15.11 -9.37 36.59
N ASP A 320 -16.16 -10.08 37.03
CA ASP A 320 -16.56 -11.36 36.46
C ASP A 320 -16.90 -11.25 34.97
N TYR A 321 -16.56 -12.30 34.21
CA TYR A 321 -16.77 -12.42 32.75
C TYR A 321 -18.13 -11.89 32.22
N PRO A 322 -19.29 -12.06 32.89
CA PRO A 322 -20.59 -11.61 32.38
C PRO A 322 -20.76 -10.07 32.32
N MET A 323 -20.25 -9.33 33.31
CA MET A 323 -20.34 -7.86 33.32
C MET A 323 -19.46 -7.25 32.23
N THR A 324 -18.28 -7.82 32.14
CA THR A 324 -17.25 -7.56 31.16
C THR A 324 -17.77 -7.76 29.73
N ASP A 325 -18.45 -8.87 29.47
CA ASP A 325 -19.10 -9.17 28.20
C ASP A 325 -20.28 -8.23 27.91
N PHE A 326 -21.12 -7.91 28.91
CA PHE A 326 -22.21 -6.96 28.76
C PHE A 326 -21.72 -5.56 28.35
N CYS A 327 -20.67 -5.04 28.98
CA CYS A 327 -20.10 -3.74 28.65
C CYS A 327 -19.51 -3.69 27.24
N ILE A 328 -18.77 -4.73 26.84
CA ILE A 328 -18.22 -4.85 25.48
C ILE A 328 -19.36 -4.88 24.45
N ASN A 329 -20.40 -5.67 24.72
CA ASN A 329 -21.48 -5.91 23.77
C ASN A 329 -22.57 -4.83 23.79
N ARG A 330 -22.58 -3.91 24.78
CA ARG A 330 -23.61 -2.85 24.95
C ARG A 330 -23.73 -1.94 23.73
N PHE A 331 -22.60 -1.62 23.10
CA PHE A 331 -22.50 -0.73 21.93
C PHE A 331 -22.08 -1.46 20.66
N GLN A 332 -21.69 -2.74 20.75
CA GLN A 332 -21.46 -3.54 19.56
C GLN A 332 -22.80 -3.94 18.95
N THR A 333 -23.05 -3.48 17.73
CA THR A 333 -24.10 -4.06 16.90
C THR A 333 -23.65 -5.44 16.43
N GLY A 334 -23.97 -6.46 17.22
CA GLY A 334 -23.74 -7.84 16.84
C GLY A 334 -24.34 -8.14 15.47
N VAL A 335 -23.53 -8.70 14.56
CA VAL A 335 -24.01 -9.08 13.22
C VAL A 335 -25.03 -10.20 13.37
N LYS A 336 -26.32 -9.87 13.19
CA LYS A 336 -27.40 -10.85 13.14
C LYS A 336 -27.27 -11.73 11.90
N ASN A 337 -27.66 -13.00 12.01
CA ASN A 337 -27.61 -13.99 10.93
C ASN A 337 -26.19 -14.12 10.34
N SER A 338 -25.23 -14.51 11.17
CA SER A 338 -23.91 -14.93 10.71
C SER A 338 -23.55 -16.29 11.31
N PHE A 339 -22.72 -17.05 10.59
CA PHE A 339 -22.21 -18.34 11.02
C PHE A 339 -20.69 -18.31 10.86
N LYS A 340 -19.93 -18.81 11.84
CA LYS A 340 -18.47 -18.88 11.76
C LYS A 340 -18.05 -20.35 11.80
N LEU A 341 -17.24 -20.75 10.83
CA LEU A 341 -16.54 -22.03 10.81
C LEU A 341 -15.09 -21.75 10.42
N SER A 342 -14.15 -22.44 11.05
CA SER A 342 -12.72 -22.20 10.85
C SER A 342 -12.36 -20.69 10.98
N GLU A 343 -11.66 -20.15 9.98
CA GLU A 343 -11.29 -18.73 9.85
C GLU A 343 -12.30 -17.89 9.05
N VAL A 344 -13.40 -18.51 8.57
CA VAL A 344 -14.38 -17.88 7.68
C VAL A 344 -15.66 -17.55 8.44
N ARG A 345 -16.17 -16.33 8.22
CA ARG A 345 -17.51 -15.93 8.69
C ARG A 345 -18.46 -15.79 7.52
N TYR A 346 -19.54 -16.56 7.54
CA TYR A 346 -20.61 -16.59 6.56
C TYR A 346 -21.76 -15.66 6.98
N PHE A 347 -22.34 -14.94 6.02
CA PHE A 347 -23.38 -13.94 6.28
C PHE A 347 -24.73 -14.32 5.63
N GLY A 348 -25.79 -14.25 6.44
CA GLY A 348 -27.16 -14.68 6.11
C GLY A 348 -27.61 -15.85 6.97
N LYS A 349 -28.89 -16.22 6.86
CA LYS A 349 -29.46 -17.40 7.57
C LYS A 349 -28.93 -18.75 7.04
N GLY A 350 -28.28 -18.72 5.88
CA GLY A 350 -28.01 -19.90 5.05
C GLY A 350 -29.30 -20.37 4.37
N ILE A 351 -29.20 -20.78 3.11
CA ILE A 351 -30.29 -21.40 2.35
C ILE A 351 -29.98 -22.89 2.25
N ASP A 352 -30.99 -23.75 2.20
CA ASP A 352 -30.74 -25.18 1.96
C ASP A 352 -30.05 -25.38 0.61
N THR A 353 -28.97 -26.15 0.59
CA THR A 353 -28.20 -26.39 -0.64
C THR A 353 -28.98 -27.29 -1.60
N SER A 354 -28.92 -26.98 -2.89
CA SER A 354 -29.60 -27.78 -3.94
C SER A 354 -29.25 -29.27 -3.84
N PRO A 355 -30.24 -30.19 -3.95
CA PRO A 355 -30.00 -31.64 -3.94
C PRO A 355 -28.99 -32.10 -4.99
N MET A 356 -28.94 -31.42 -6.14
CA MET A 356 -27.97 -31.69 -7.21
C MET A 356 -26.53 -31.54 -6.70
N TYR A 357 -26.24 -30.44 -5.99
CA TYR A 357 -24.90 -30.20 -5.44
C TYR A 357 -24.60 -31.08 -4.24
N LYS A 358 -25.61 -31.36 -3.39
CA LYS A 358 -25.45 -32.31 -2.28
C LYS A 358 -24.99 -33.68 -2.78
N LYS A 359 -25.64 -34.20 -3.84
CA LYS A 359 -25.27 -35.47 -4.46
C LYS A 359 -23.93 -35.40 -5.19
N ALA A 360 -23.69 -34.35 -5.97
CA ALA A 360 -22.48 -34.22 -6.78
C ALA A 360 -21.20 -34.11 -5.94
N PHE A 361 -21.29 -33.49 -4.76
CA PHE A 361 -20.12 -33.21 -3.91
C PHE A 361 -20.14 -33.95 -2.57
N ASN A 362 -21.03 -34.95 -2.42
CA ASN A 362 -21.17 -35.77 -1.22
C ASN A 362 -21.34 -34.94 0.07
N LEU A 363 -22.23 -33.94 0.02
CA LEU A 363 -22.54 -33.05 1.14
C LEU A 363 -23.73 -33.61 1.93
N SER A 364 -23.76 -33.36 3.24
CA SER A 364 -24.88 -33.75 4.10
C SER A 364 -26.18 -33.03 3.75
N ASP A 365 -27.30 -33.60 4.19
CA ASP A 365 -28.62 -32.98 4.06
C ASP A 365 -28.73 -31.64 4.80
N LYS A 366 -27.86 -31.39 5.79
CA LYS A 366 -27.83 -30.13 6.56
C LYS A 366 -26.90 -29.08 5.96
N CYS A 367 -26.26 -29.36 4.82
CA CYS A 367 -25.40 -28.40 4.13
C CYS A 367 -26.18 -27.13 3.78
N LYS A 368 -25.57 -25.98 4.09
CA LYS A 368 -26.13 -24.66 3.82
C LYS A 368 -25.32 -23.88 2.79
N SER A 369 -26.05 -23.16 1.96
CA SER A 369 -25.54 -22.25 0.96
C SER A 369 -25.54 -20.81 1.45
N TYR A 370 -24.45 -20.10 1.14
CA TYR A 370 -24.22 -18.70 1.44
C TYR A 370 -23.70 -17.96 0.19
N TYR A 371 -23.83 -16.63 0.21
CA TYR A 371 -23.43 -15.77 -0.92
C TYR A 371 -22.47 -14.65 -0.52
N ARG A 372 -22.11 -14.57 0.77
CA ARG A 372 -21.22 -13.55 1.32
C ARG A 372 -20.44 -14.12 2.47
N ILE A 373 -19.13 -13.90 2.46
CA ILE A 373 -18.22 -14.31 3.52
C ILE A 373 -17.26 -13.19 3.88
N ILE A 374 -16.69 -13.28 5.08
CA ILE A 374 -15.45 -12.59 5.45
C ILE A 374 -14.41 -13.65 5.77
N LYS A 375 -13.26 -13.57 5.10
CA LYS A 375 -12.08 -14.39 5.35
C LYS A 375 -10.87 -13.46 5.41
N ASN A 376 -10.00 -13.61 6.42
CA ASN A 376 -8.79 -12.79 6.60
C ASN A 376 -9.07 -11.27 6.54
N HIS A 377 -10.12 -10.83 7.23
CA HIS A 377 -10.62 -9.44 7.22
C HIS A 377 -11.08 -8.91 5.85
N CYS A 378 -11.09 -9.75 4.81
CA CYS A 378 -11.55 -9.39 3.49
C CYS A 378 -12.96 -9.90 3.22
N LYS A 379 -13.79 -9.05 2.63
CA LYS A 379 -15.17 -9.38 2.23
C LYS A 379 -15.18 -9.98 0.83
N TYR A 380 -15.79 -11.15 0.70
CA TYR A 380 -16.04 -11.79 -0.59
C TYR A 380 -17.55 -11.97 -0.80
N SER A 381 -18.00 -11.83 -2.04
CA SER A 381 -19.41 -11.98 -2.40
C SER A 381 -19.58 -12.72 -3.70
N SER A 382 -20.64 -13.52 -3.77
CA SER A 382 -21.07 -14.19 -5.00
C SER A 382 -21.38 -13.21 -6.13
N SER A 383 -21.01 -13.56 -7.36
CA SER A 383 -21.40 -12.84 -8.58
C SER A 383 -22.89 -12.98 -8.90
N LEU A 384 -23.57 -13.99 -8.36
CA LEU A 384 -25.02 -14.19 -8.49
C LEU A 384 -25.84 -13.13 -7.76
N LYS A 385 -25.22 -12.41 -6.82
CA LYS A 385 -25.84 -11.25 -6.15
C LYS A 385 -25.33 -9.97 -6.78
N VAL A 386 -26.16 -9.39 -7.65
CA VAL A 386 -25.84 -8.11 -8.31
C VAL A 386 -25.58 -7.03 -7.28
N CYS A 387 -24.36 -6.50 -7.29
CA CYS A 387 -24.00 -5.30 -6.56
C CYS A 387 -23.72 -4.18 -7.56
N VAL A 388 -24.38 -3.04 -7.35
CA VAL A 388 -24.27 -1.88 -8.25
C VAL A 388 -22.89 -1.22 -8.12
N LYS A 389 -22.38 -1.09 -6.88
CA LYS A 389 -21.24 -0.21 -6.58
C LYS A 389 -19.88 -0.91 -6.44
N SER A 390 -19.85 -2.22 -6.21
CA SER A 390 -18.61 -2.95 -5.96
C SER A 390 -18.67 -4.36 -6.48
N ASP A 391 -17.53 -4.93 -6.85
CA ASP A 391 -17.42 -6.34 -7.24
C ASP A 391 -16.42 -7.05 -6.32
N ASN A 392 -16.91 -8.01 -5.53
CA ASN A 392 -16.08 -8.82 -4.63
C ASN A 392 -16.11 -10.31 -4.99
N SER A 393 -16.45 -10.60 -6.24
CA SER A 393 -16.63 -11.97 -6.73
C SER A 393 -15.41 -12.53 -7.45
N LYS A 394 -14.45 -11.70 -7.87
CA LYS A 394 -13.25 -12.17 -8.55
C LYS A 394 -12.12 -12.32 -7.55
N VAL A 395 -11.45 -13.48 -7.56
CA VAL A 395 -10.36 -13.79 -6.63
C VAL A 395 -9.23 -14.55 -7.30
N GLN A 396 -8.06 -14.49 -6.66
CA GLN A 396 -6.93 -15.36 -6.94
C GLN A 396 -6.85 -16.45 -5.86
N LEU A 397 -6.54 -17.66 -6.26
CA LEU A 397 -6.31 -18.80 -5.37
C LEU A 397 -4.84 -18.89 -4.96
N TYR A 398 -4.54 -19.65 -3.90
CA TYR A 398 -3.15 -19.95 -3.52
C TYR A 398 -2.38 -20.71 -4.60
N THR A 399 -3.09 -21.42 -5.50
CA THR A 399 -2.51 -22.06 -6.69
C THR A 399 -2.07 -21.07 -7.77
N GLY A 400 -2.43 -19.79 -7.65
CA GLY A 400 -2.20 -18.75 -8.67
C GLY A 400 -3.34 -18.62 -9.69
N GLU A 401 -4.27 -19.57 -9.72
CA GLU A 401 -5.44 -19.54 -10.62
C GLU A 401 -6.44 -18.45 -10.23
N PHE A 402 -7.17 -17.95 -11.23
CA PHE A 402 -8.21 -16.93 -11.06
C PHE A 402 -9.59 -17.54 -11.21
N VAL A 403 -10.52 -17.13 -10.34
CA VAL A 403 -11.88 -17.64 -10.36
C VAL A 403 -12.91 -16.55 -10.02
N GLU A 404 -14.13 -16.73 -10.53
CA GLU A 404 -15.31 -15.97 -10.12
C GLU A 404 -16.16 -16.79 -9.14
N LEU A 405 -16.47 -16.22 -7.98
CA LEU A 405 -17.19 -16.85 -6.89
C LEU A 405 -18.69 -16.89 -7.17
N LEU A 406 -19.29 -18.08 -7.17
CA LEU A 406 -20.72 -18.27 -7.39
C LEU A 406 -21.47 -18.53 -6.08
N GLU A 407 -21.03 -19.49 -5.27
CA GLU A 407 -21.78 -19.90 -4.07
C GLU A 407 -20.84 -20.53 -3.04
N PHE A 408 -21.12 -20.36 -1.76
CA PHE A 408 -20.34 -20.95 -0.67
C PHE A 408 -21.16 -21.99 0.07
N PHE A 409 -20.66 -23.22 0.15
CA PHE A 409 -21.28 -24.34 0.83
C PHE A 409 -20.59 -24.59 2.17
N VAL A 410 -21.41 -24.80 3.20
CA VAL A 410 -20.95 -25.11 4.55
C VAL A 410 -21.71 -26.32 5.05
N ASP A 411 -20.96 -27.40 5.24
CA ASP A 411 -21.47 -28.63 5.82
C ASP A 411 -20.85 -28.83 7.21
N VAL A 412 -21.69 -28.65 8.23
CA VAL A 412 -21.28 -28.70 9.64
C VAL A 412 -20.96 -30.14 10.08
N GLU A 413 -21.64 -31.13 9.51
CA GLU A 413 -21.49 -32.53 9.92
C GLU A 413 -20.16 -33.10 9.44
N SER A 414 -19.81 -32.82 8.19
CA SER A 414 -18.54 -33.22 7.58
C SER A 414 -17.40 -32.21 7.81
N LYS A 415 -17.70 -31.06 8.44
CA LYS A 415 -16.78 -29.92 8.61
C LYS A 415 -16.15 -29.45 7.29
N MET A 416 -16.92 -29.50 6.20
CA MET A 416 -16.46 -29.09 4.88
C MET A 416 -16.89 -27.65 4.55
N GLU A 417 -15.94 -26.88 4.01
CA GLU A 417 -16.13 -25.53 3.50
C GLU A 417 -15.72 -25.52 2.02
N LEU A 418 -16.71 -25.53 1.13
CA LEU A 418 -16.50 -25.56 -0.31
C LEU A 418 -17.06 -24.31 -0.98
N THR A 419 -16.49 -23.94 -2.11
CA THR A 419 -16.95 -22.81 -2.91
C THR A 419 -17.13 -23.25 -4.36
N LEU A 420 -18.32 -22.98 -4.91
CA LEU A 420 -18.59 -23.10 -6.33
C LEU A 420 -18.07 -21.86 -7.04
N CYS A 421 -17.32 -22.05 -8.11
CA CYS A 421 -16.68 -20.98 -8.86
C CYS A 421 -16.78 -21.19 -10.37
N LYS A 422 -16.56 -20.15 -11.16
CA LYS A 422 -16.20 -20.26 -12.59
C LYS A 422 -14.72 -20.01 -12.75
N LYS A 423 -14.04 -20.81 -13.58
CA LYS A 423 -12.63 -20.56 -13.90
C LYS A 423 -12.53 -19.30 -14.76
N ILE A 424 -11.58 -18.44 -14.42
CA ILE A 424 -11.20 -17.29 -15.23
C ILE A 424 -9.92 -17.68 -15.97
N ASN A 425 -10.02 -17.75 -17.29
CA ASN A 425 -8.89 -18.09 -18.15
C ASN A 425 -8.17 -16.81 -18.56
N LEU A 426 -6.85 -16.85 -18.55
CA LEU A 426 -6.04 -15.73 -19.04
C LEU A 426 -6.01 -15.78 -20.57
N CYS A 427 -6.20 -14.63 -21.22
CA CYS A 427 -5.92 -14.55 -22.65
C CYS A 427 -4.41 -14.65 -22.87
N ASN A 428 -3.97 -15.49 -23.81
CA ASN A 428 -2.56 -15.56 -24.23
C ASN A 428 -2.06 -14.22 -24.82
N GLU A 429 -2.98 -13.35 -25.24
CA GLU A 429 -2.70 -11.97 -25.61
C GLU A 429 -2.62 -11.10 -24.36
N ASN A 430 -1.42 -11.03 -23.78
CA ASN A 430 -1.11 -10.05 -22.76
C ASN A 430 -1.38 -8.63 -23.32
N VAL A 431 -1.94 -7.76 -22.49
CA VAL A 431 -2.25 -6.34 -22.79
C VAL A 431 -1.06 -5.57 -23.37
N LEU A 432 0.16 -6.08 -23.19
CA LEU A 432 1.42 -5.50 -23.65
C LEU A 432 2.25 -6.44 -24.55
N GLY A 433 1.72 -7.62 -24.88
CA GLY A 433 2.43 -8.62 -25.71
C GLY A 433 2.55 -8.25 -27.18
N ASN A 434 1.58 -7.52 -27.72
CA ASN A 434 1.57 -7.03 -29.11
C ASN A 434 2.31 -5.72 -29.32
N TYR A 435 3.14 -5.36 -28.35
CA TYR A 435 3.20 -3.99 -27.92
C TYR A 435 4.65 -3.68 -27.48
N LEU A 436 5.32 -4.57 -26.74
CA LEU A 436 6.78 -4.54 -26.54
C LEU A 436 7.57 -4.93 -27.79
N SER A 437 8.47 -4.05 -28.25
CA SER A 437 9.51 -4.42 -29.22
C SER A 437 10.44 -5.48 -28.64
N LYS A 438 10.77 -6.52 -29.43
CA LYS A 438 11.58 -7.68 -29.02
C LYS A 438 12.99 -7.36 -28.49
N ASP A 439 13.45 -6.11 -28.63
CA ASP A 439 14.86 -5.74 -28.40
C ASP A 439 15.10 -4.95 -27.10
N THR A 440 14.07 -4.55 -26.35
CA THR A 440 14.26 -3.75 -25.12
C THR A 440 13.86 -4.54 -23.88
N LEU A 441 14.85 -5.25 -23.30
CA LEU A 441 14.78 -6.04 -22.07
C LEU A 441 13.79 -7.23 -22.12
N ARG A 442 14.30 -8.42 -21.75
CA ARG A 442 13.54 -9.67 -21.59
C ARG A 442 12.56 -9.58 -20.42
N LEU A 443 11.61 -8.66 -20.43
CA LEU A 443 10.42 -8.75 -19.59
C LEU A 443 9.56 -9.87 -20.17
N LYS A 444 9.59 -11.05 -19.55
CA LYS A 444 8.64 -12.10 -19.87
C LYS A 444 7.26 -11.57 -19.54
N LEU A 445 6.49 -11.31 -20.60
CA LEU A 445 5.10 -10.86 -20.57
C LEU A 445 4.20 -11.68 -19.63
N ASP A 446 4.58 -12.94 -19.38
CA ASP A 446 3.92 -13.85 -18.45
C ASP A 446 3.94 -13.38 -16.98
N GLU A 447 4.79 -12.42 -16.62
CA GLU A 447 5.06 -12.05 -15.22
C GLU A 447 4.37 -10.75 -14.73
N MET A 448 3.65 -10.00 -15.59
CA MET A 448 2.94 -8.77 -15.15
C MET A 448 1.65 -9.06 -14.38
N ASN A 449 1.27 -8.22 -13.42
CA ASN A 449 0.16 -8.50 -12.50
C ASN A 449 -1.25 -8.21 -13.02
N LEU A 450 -1.38 -7.33 -14.02
CA LEU A 450 -2.66 -7.07 -14.70
C LEU A 450 -2.79 -7.97 -15.93
N LYS A 451 -3.81 -8.83 -15.97
CA LYS A 451 -4.02 -9.83 -17.03
C LYS A 451 -5.34 -9.61 -17.78
N GLN A 452 -5.36 -9.83 -19.09
CA GLN A 452 -6.60 -9.90 -19.86
C GLN A 452 -7.25 -11.28 -19.69
N ILE A 453 -8.58 -11.35 -19.60
CA ILE A 453 -9.29 -12.58 -19.22
C ILE A 453 -10.50 -12.96 -20.10
N THR A 454 -10.82 -14.26 -20.10
CA THR A 454 -12.09 -14.86 -20.54
C THR A 454 -12.68 -15.74 -19.44
N PHE A 455 -13.95 -16.12 -19.56
CA PHE A 455 -14.66 -16.93 -18.57
C PHE A 455 -14.95 -18.32 -19.14
N ASP A 456 -14.73 -19.35 -18.34
CA ASP A 456 -15.24 -20.69 -18.63
C ASP A 456 -16.74 -20.77 -18.29
N GLU A 457 -17.49 -21.54 -19.07
CA GLU A 457 -18.91 -21.77 -18.81
C GLU A 457 -19.13 -22.83 -17.73
N THR A 458 -18.18 -23.74 -17.55
CA THR A 458 -18.31 -24.85 -16.60
C THR A 458 -17.91 -24.45 -15.18
N PRO A 459 -18.80 -24.63 -14.19
CA PRO A 459 -18.46 -24.33 -12.81
C PRO A 459 -17.57 -25.43 -12.20
N ILE A 460 -16.58 -25.00 -11.44
CA ILE A 460 -15.66 -25.85 -10.67
C ILE A 460 -15.94 -25.69 -9.16
N ILE A 461 -15.52 -26.68 -8.38
CA ILE A 461 -15.56 -26.61 -6.91
C ILE A 461 -14.16 -26.57 -6.34
N ILE A 462 -13.96 -25.71 -5.34
CA ILE A 462 -12.70 -25.58 -4.60
C ILE A 462 -12.98 -25.61 -3.10
N GLN A 463 -11.96 -25.89 -2.30
CA GLN A 463 -12.04 -25.61 -0.87
C GLN A 463 -12.04 -24.09 -0.62
N THR A 464 -12.90 -23.60 0.27
CA THR A 464 -13.02 -22.14 0.52
C THR A 464 -11.73 -21.54 1.07
N ASN A 465 -10.92 -22.32 1.79
CA ASN A 465 -9.61 -21.90 2.30
C ASN A 465 -8.61 -21.55 1.17
N LEU A 466 -8.79 -22.06 -0.05
CA LEU A 466 -7.89 -21.79 -1.19
C LEU A 466 -7.98 -20.34 -1.71
N ILE A 467 -9.02 -19.59 -1.34
CA ILE A 467 -9.16 -18.17 -1.70
C ILE A 467 -8.04 -17.38 -1.03
N LYS A 468 -7.11 -16.85 -1.84
CA LYS A 468 -5.93 -16.11 -1.36
C LYS A 468 -6.21 -14.62 -1.27
N SER A 469 -6.57 -13.98 -2.38
CA SER A 469 -6.72 -12.53 -2.46
C SER A 469 -7.88 -12.13 -3.37
N ILE A 470 -8.44 -10.95 -3.10
CA ILE A 470 -9.49 -10.36 -3.94
C ILE A 470 -8.86 -9.69 -5.16
N CYS A 471 -9.54 -9.73 -6.29
CA CYS A 471 -9.09 -9.14 -7.54
C CYS A 471 -9.96 -7.95 -7.94
N VAL A 472 -9.32 -6.95 -8.55
CA VAL A 472 -10.00 -5.88 -9.28
C VAL A 472 -10.20 -6.34 -10.71
N CYS A 473 -11.46 -6.40 -11.13
CA CYS A 473 -11.82 -6.69 -12.51
C CYS A 473 -12.31 -5.40 -13.18
N THR A 474 -11.62 -4.99 -14.23
CA THR A 474 -11.93 -3.80 -15.00
C THR A 474 -12.37 -4.22 -16.40
N LYS A 475 -13.58 -3.86 -16.81
CA LYS A 475 -14.07 -4.12 -18.18
C LYS A 475 -14.06 -2.82 -18.97
N ILE A 476 -13.41 -2.85 -20.13
CA ILE A 476 -13.34 -1.72 -21.05
C ILE A 476 -13.65 -2.25 -22.45
N ASN A 477 -14.72 -1.74 -23.05
CA ASN A 477 -15.27 -2.25 -24.31
C ASN A 477 -15.51 -3.78 -24.20
N GLU A 478 -14.94 -4.56 -25.12
CA GLU A 478 -15.05 -6.03 -25.14
C GLU A 478 -13.97 -6.75 -24.31
N LYS A 479 -12.99 -6.01 -23.76
CA LYS A 479 -11.87 -6.59 -23.00
C LYS A 479 -12.12 -6.49 -21.50
N ALA A 480 -11.74 -7.55 -20.78
CA ALA A 480 -11.73 -7.58 -19.32
C ALA A 480 -10.30 -7.76 -18.82
N TYR A 481 -9.94 -6.97 -17.81
CA TYR A 481 -8.64 -6.94 -17.17
C TYR A 481 -8.80 -7.32 -15.71
N LEU A 482 -7.86 -8.11 -15.17
CA LEU A 482 -7.89 -8.61 -13.81
C LEU A 482 -6.55 -8.37 -13.13
N CYS A 483 -6.58 -7.86 -11.91
CA CYS A 483 -5.38 -7.66 -11.09
C CYS A 483 -5.69 -8.08 -9.65
N ALA A 484 -4.93 -9.03 -9.10
CA ALA A 484 -5.04 -9.42 -7.70
C ALA A 484 -4.53 -8.30 -6.79
N THR A 485 -5.15 -8.04 -5.66
CA THR A 485 -4.60 -7.08 -4.68
C THR A 485 -3.21 -7.54 -4.18
N PRO A 486 -2.18 -6.68 -4.18
CA PRO A 486 -0.80 -7.10 -3.85
C PRO A 486 -0.66 -7.51 -2.37
N ASN A 487 -1.48 -6.93 -1.49
CA ASN A 487 -1.62 -7.31 -0.10
C ASN A 487 -3.09 -7.15 0.32
N LEU A 488 -3.52 -7.86 1.37
CA LEU A 488 -4.89 -7.74 1.92
C LEU A 488 -4.96 -6.89 3.20
N TYR A 489 -3.83 -6.73 3.90
CA TYR A 489 -3.78 -6.14 5.24
C TYR A 489 -3.93 -4.62 5.25
N TYR A 490 -3.68 -3.95 4.13
CA TYR A 490 -3.57 -2.50 4.06
C TYR A 490 -4.68 -1.81 3.25
N TYR A 491 -5.75 -2.51 2.88
CA TYR A 491 -6.86 -1.96 2.09
C TYR A 491 -8.13 -1.79 2.91
#